data_AF-A0A1P8YDL2-F1
#
_entry.id   AF-A0A1P8YDL2-F1
#
_cell.length_a   1.000
_cell.length_b   1.000
_cell.length_c   1.000
_cell.angle_alpha   90.00
_cell.angle_beta   90.00
_cell.angle_gamma   90.00
#
_symmetry.space_group_name_H-M   'P 1'
#
loop_
_entity.id
_entity.type
_entity.pdbx_description
1 polymer ?
#
loop_
_entity_poly.entity_id
_entity_poly.type
_entity_poly.pdbx_seq_one_letter_code
_entity_poly.pdbx_strand_id
1 'polypeptide(L)'
;MAGNTPSRSALPAERSIEHFPDQASFREWLAAHHDSSPGIWLKFAKKGSAQTSPSWDEAVEVALCFGWIDGQARKCDDDFSLRGFTPGVGAARGRSGTGRRPSD
;
A
#
# COMPACT_ATOMS: atom_id res chain seq x y z
N MET A 1 11.54 -26.28 -10.35
CA MET A 1 12.01 -25.66 -9.10
C MET A 1 11.18 -24.41 -8.86
N ALA A 2 10.70 -24.20 -7.64
CA ALA A 2 9.50 -23.43 -7.31
C ALA A 2 9.46 -22.01 -7.90
N GLY A 3 8.71 -21.85 -9.00
CA GLY A 3 8.25 -20.55 -9.45
C GLY A 3 7.12 -20.10 -8.53
N ASN A 4 7.47 -19.48 -7.41
CA ASN A 4 6.50 -18.80 -6.57
C ASN A 4 6.07 -17.53 -7.32
N THR A 5 5.19 -17.69 -8.32
CA THR A 5 4.46 -16.57 -8.92
C THR A 5 3.59 -16.00 -7.81
N PRO A 6 3.85 -14.80 -7.24
CA PRO A 6 2.84 -14.18 -6.41
C PRO A 6 1.67 -13.88 -7.35
N SER A 7 0.59 -14.65 -7.17
CA SER A 7 -0.68 -14.40 -7.81
C SER A 7 -0.99 -12.91 -7.66
N ARG A 8 -1.18 -12.23 -8.80
CA ARG A 8 -1.28 -10.76 -8.94
C ARG A 8 -2.59 -10.18 -8.37
N SER A 9 -3.14 -10.88 -7.40
CA SER A 9 -4.39 -10.67 -6.69
C SER A 9 -4.23 -11.27 -5.28
N ALA A 10 -3.20 -10.85 -4.54
CA ALA A 10 -3.17 -11.11 -3.09
C ALA A 10 -4.48 -10.57 -2.52
N LEU A 11 -5.26 -11.47 -1.92
CA LEU A 11 -6.64 -11.20 -1.55
C LEU A 11 -6.68 -10.00 -0.58
N PRO A 12 -7.76 -9.20 -0.53
CA PRO A 12 -7.85 -8.04 0.35
C PRO A 12 -7.69 -8.37 1.86
N ALA A 13 -7.66 -9.65 2.23
CA ALA A 13 -7.61 -10.15 3.60
C ALA A 13 -6.19 -10.42 4.15
N GLU A 14 -5.14 -10.56 3.33
CA GLU A 14 -3.79 -10.94 3.78
C GLU A 14 -2.80 -9.76 3.94
N ARG A 15 -3.27 -8.52 3.77
CA ARG A 15 -2.45 -7.33 3.98
C ARG A 15 -2.26 -7.06 5.47
N SER A 16 -1.02 -6.79 5.89
CA SER A 16 -0.70 -6.40 7.27
C SER A 16 -1.35 -5.06 7.62
N ILE A 17 -1.86 -4.94 8.84
CA ILE A 17 -2.40 -3.70 9.38
C ILE A 17 -1.28 -2.99 10.13
N GLU A 18 -0.84 -1.85 9.61
CA GLU A 18 0.23 -1.02 10.17
C GLU A 18 -0.37 0.28 10.71
N HIS A 19 0.22 0.79 11.80
CA HIS A 19 -0.14 2.07 12.40
C HIS A 19 1.10 2.94 12.49
N PHE A 20 1.01 4.16 11.95
CA PHE A 20 2.08 5.15 12.04
C PHE A 20 1.57 6.36 12.81
N PRO A 21 2.38 6.92 13.72
CA PRO A 21 1.98 8.09 14.48
C PRO A 21 1.94 9.36 13.62
N ASP A 22 2.84 9.47 12.64
CA ASP A 22 3.02 10.68 11.83
C ASP A 22 3.35 10.35 10.37
N GLN A 23 3.29 11.37 9.51
CA GLN A 23 3.65 11.27 8.09
C GLN A 23 5.09 10.75 7.91
N ALA A 24 6.02 11.23 8.74
CA ALA A 24 7.44 10.86 8.66
C ALA A 24 7.65 9.35 8.86
N SER A 25 7.02 8.76 9.87
CA SER A 25 7.14 7.32 10.13
C SER A 25 6.56 6.48 8.98
N PHE A 26 5.44 6.92 8.39
CA PHE A 26 4.88 6.25 7.22
C PHE A 26 5.82 6.33 6.01
N ARG A 27 6.44 7.49 5.79
CA ARG A 27 7.44 7.70 4.73
C ARG A 27 8.67 6.83 4.92
N GLU A 28 9.22 6.73 6.13
CA GLU A 28 10.38 5.90 6.42
C GLU A 28 10.10 4.41 6.17
N TRP A 29 8.91 3.96 6.59
CA TRP A 29 8.47 2.59 6.32
C TRP A 29 8.34 2.34 4.82
N LEU A 30 7.69 3.24 4.08
CA LEU A 30 7.60 3.12 2.63
C LEU A 30 8.99 3.12 1.99
N ALA A 31 9.91 3.99 2.40
CA ALA A 31 11.27 4.02 1.86
C ALA A 31 12.00 2.67 1.98
N ALA A 32 11.75 1.91 3.04
CA ALA A 32 12.34 0.58 3.25
C ALA A 32 11.54 -0.56 2.58
N HIS A 33 10.21 -0.42 2.46
CA HIS A 33 9.31 -1.53 2.13
C HIS A 33 8.47 -1.34 0.85
N HIS A 34 8.56 -0.20 0.17
CA HIS A 34 7.69 0.16 -0.97
C HIS A 34 7.81 -0.81 -2.16
N ASP A 35 8.96 -1.46 -2.33
CA ASP A 35 9.25 -2.37 -3.45
C ASP A 35 8.92 -3.83 -3.12
N SER A 36 9.08 -4.21 -1.84
CA SER A 36 8.91 -5.60 -1.40
C SER A 36 7.48 -5.92 -0.90
N SER A 37 6.71 -4.91 -0.51
CA SER A 37 5.39 -5.10 0.08
C SER A 37 4.26 -5.12 -0.97
N PRO A 38 3.35 -6.11 -0.95
CA PRO A 38 2.20 -6.18 -1.86
C PRO A 38 1.07 -5.18 -1.52
N GLY A 39 1.18 -4.48 -0.39
CA GLY A 39 0.22 -3.50 0.11
C GLY A 39 -0.07 -3.70 1.60
N ILE A 40 -0.46 -2.61 2.27
CA ILE A 40 -0.75 -2.58 3.70
C ILE A 40 -2.07 -1.87 3.99
N TRP A 41 -2.66 -2.16 5.15
CA TRP A 41 -3.75 -1.39 5.72
C TRP A 41 -3.19 -0.40 6.71
N LEU A 42 -3.27 0.89 6.41
CA LEU A 42 -2.89 1.95 7.33
C LEU A 42 -4.06 2.28 8.28
N LYS A 43 -3.81 2.23 9.58
CA LYS A 43 -4.71 2.69 10.64
C LYS A 43 -4.68 4.21 10.76
N PHE A 44 -5.86 4.83 10.67
CA PHE A 44 -6.11 6.24 10.92
C PHE A 44 -6.97 6.37 12.18
N ALA A 45 -6.48 7.18 13.13
CA ALA A 45 -7.25 7.62 14.27
C ALA A 45 -8.30 8.64 13.80
N LYS A 46 -9.55 8.49 14.27
CA LYS A 46 -10.60 9.47 14.01
C LYS A 46 -10.46 10.68 14.94
N LYS A 47 -11.09 11.78 14.51
CA LYS A 47 -11.22 13.00 15.30
C LYS A 47 -11.93 12.70 16.64
N GLY A 48 -11.16 12.72 17.73
CA GLY A 48 -11.63 12.37 19.08
C GLY A 48 -10.91 11.19 19.72
N SER A 49 -10.11 10.44 18.96
CA SER A 49 -9.28 9.37 19.53
C SER A 49 -8.01 9.93 20.17
N ALA A 50 -7.50 9.29 21.22
CA ALA A 50 -6.27 9.68 21.91
C ALA A 50 -4.99 9.32 21.11
N GLN A 51 -5.13 8.64 19.98
CA GLN A 51 -4.02 8.18 19.16
C GLN A 51 -3.58 9.24 18.13
N THR A 52 -2.27 9.40 18.00
CA THR A 52 -1.64 10.18 16.93
C THR A 52 -1.58 9.30 15.68
N SER A 53 -2.02 9.83 14.54
CA SER A 53 -1.87 9.22 13.22
C SER A 53 -1.76 10.30 12.15
N PRO A 54 -1.09 10.06 11.01
CA PRO A 54 -1.09 11.01 9.92
C PRO A 54 -2.51 11.30 9.44
N SER A 55 -2.73 12.52 8.95
CA SER A 55 -3.96 12.85 8.23
C SER A 55 -4.05 12.00 6.96
N TRP A 56 -5.28 11.75 6.50
CA TRP A 56 -5.50 11.01 5.26
C TRP A 56 -4.76 11.64 4.08
N ASP A 57 -4.81 12.97 3.96
CA ASP A 57 -4.14 13.74 2.91
C ASP A 57 -2.62 13.55 2.93
N GLU A 58 -2.00 13.75 4.10
CA GLU A 58 -0.56 13.55 4.32
C GLU A 58 -0.10 12.14 3.95
N ALA A 59 -0.90 11.11 4.26
CA ALA A 59 -0.60 9.74 3.89
C ALA A 59 -0.73 9.52 2.37
N VAL A 60 -1.73 10.11 1.72
CA VAL A 60 -1.88 10.05 0.26
C VAL A 60 -0.70 10.73 -0.44
N GLU A 61 -0.28 11.91 0.01
CA GLU A 61 0.87 12.62 -0.56
C GLU A 61 2.16 11.78 -0.49
N VAL A 62 2.45 11.17 0.67
CA VAL A 62 3.60 10.27 0.81
C VAL A 62 3.45 9.07 -0.11
N ALA A 63 2.29 8.42 -0.14
CA ALA A 63 2.07 7.25 -0.99
C ALA A 63 2.35 7.57 -2.46
N LEU A 64 1.84 8.70 -2.96
CA LEU A 64 2.07 9.15 -4.33
C LEU A 64 3.56 9.39 -4.62
N CYS A 65 4.33 9.90 -3.65
CA CYS A 65 5.78 10.10 -3.79
C CYS A 65 6.54 8.79 -4.07
N PHE A 66 6.09 7.67 -3.50
CA PHE A 66 6.65 6.33 -3.75
C PHE A 66 5.95 5.56 -4.88
N GLY A 67 4.99 6.18 -5.58
CA GLY A 67 4.20 5.53 -6.62
C GLY A 67 3.17 4.54 -6.08
N TRP A 68 2.78 4.69 -4.81
CA TRP A 68 1.69 3.94 -4.17
C TRP A 68 0.36 4.69 -4.32
N ILE A 69 -0.73 3.94 -4.28
CA ILE A 69 -2.10 4.45 -4.36
C ILE A 69 -2.91 3.94 -3.17
N ASP A 70 -3.78 4.78 -2.65
CA ASP A 70 -4.82 4.34 -1.73
C ASP A 70 -6.06 3.86 -2.51
N GLY A 71 -6.92 3.06 -1.89
CA GLY A 71 -8.16 2.66 -2.56
C GLY A 71 -9.24 2.18 -1.63
N GLN A 72 -9.04 1.02 -1.01
CA GLN A 72 -10.07 0.44 -0.17
C GLN A 72 -10.10 1.14 1.20
N ALA A 73 -11.27 1.56 1.66
CA ALA A 73 -11.48 1.91 3.07
C ALA A 73 -12.20 0.76 3.78
N ARG A 74 -11.81 0.51 5.02
CA ARG A 74 -12.47 -0.46 5.90
C ARG A 74 -12.66 0.14 7.28
N LYS A 75 -13.79 -0.12 7.93
CA LYS A 75 -14.00 0.24 9.32
C LYS A 75 -13.20 -0.74 10.20
N CYS A 76 -12.34 -0.22 11.09
CA CYS A 76 -11.70 -1.03 12.12
C CYS A 76 -12.61 -1.08 13.34
N ASP A 77 -12.87 0.11 13.90
CA ASP A 77 -13.57 0.31 15.16
C ASP A 77 -14.36 1.62 15.09
N ASP A 78 -14.96 2.03 16.20
CA ASP A 78 -15.61 3.33 16.27
C ASP A 78 -14.60 4.48 16.26
N ASP A 79 -13.41 4.25 16.84
CA ASP A 79 -12.30 5.22 16.92
C ASP A 79 -11.30 5.15 15.76
N PHE A 80 -11.24 4.04 15.03
CA PHE A 80 -10.22 3.80 14.01
C PHE A 80 -10.80 3.40 12.65
N SER A 81 -10.20 3.96 11.60
CA SER A 81 -10.48 3.63 10.19
C SER A 81 -9.23 3.01 9.54
N LEU A 82 -9.42 2.06 8.63
CA LEU A 82 -8.33 1.49 7.83
C LEU A 82 -8.42 2.00 6.40
N ARG A 83 -7.27 2.33 5.81
CA ARG A 83 -7.14 2.55 4.37
C ARG A 83 -6.10 1.61 3.78
N GLY A 84 -6.47 0.94 2.69
CA GLY A 84 -5.58 0.08 1.95
C GLY A 84 -4.70 0.93 1.04
N PHE A 85 -3.39 0.81 1.21
CA PHE A 85 -2.37 1.38 0.35
C PHE A 85 -1.66 0.25 -0.39
N THR A 86 -1.53 0.40 -1.70
CA THR A 86 -0.93 -0.61 -2.58
C THR A 86 0.03 0.04 -3.58
N PRO A 87 1.12 -0.64 -3.96
CA PRO A 87 1.98 -0.14 -5.03
C PRO A 87 1.19 0.01 -6.33
N GLY A 88 1.29 1.19 -6.95
CA GLY A 88 0.65 1.48 -8.23
C GLY A 88 1.25 0.65 -9.37
N VAL A 89 0.54 0.59 -10.50
CA VAL A 89 0.92 -0.17 -11.70
C VAL A 89 2.31 0.16 -12.28
N GLY A 90 2.94 1.25 -11.81
CA GLY A 90 4.31 1.66 -12.16
C GLY A 90 5.41 0.94 -11.37
N ALA A 91 5.21 0.62 -10.08
CA ALA A 91 6.24 -0.02 -9.25
C ALA A 91 6.36 -1.52 -9.55
N ALA A 92 5.24 -2.20 -9.79
CA ALA A 92 5.22 -3.64 -10.06
C ALA A 92 5.55 -4.04 -11.51
N ARG A 93 5.94 -3.09 -12.38
CA ARG A 93 6.16 -3.34 -13.81
C ARG A 93 7.57 -2.96 -14.26
N GLY A 94 8.55 -3.69 -13.73
CA GLY A 94 9.60 -4.20 -14.60
C GLY A 94 8.94 -5.02 -15.71
N ARG A 95 8.78 -4.42 -16.89
CA ARG A 95 8.31 -5.09 -18.10
C ARG A 95 9.23 -6.27 -18.41
N SER A 96 8.75 -7.49 -18.24
CA SER A 96 9.21 -8.60 -19.08
C SER A 96 8.71 -8.33 -20.50
N GLY A 97 9.47 -7.52 -21.24
CA GLY A 97 9.34 -7.45 -22.68
C GLY A 97 10.12 -8.58 -23.31
N THR A 98 9.45 -9.66 -23.70
CA THR A 98 9.80 -10.54 -24.85
C THR A 98 8.53 -11.34 -25.19
N GLY A 99 7.97 -11.35 -26.39
CA GLY A 99 8.39 -10.74 -27.63
C GLY A 99 7.24 -10.74 -28.63
N ARG A 100 7.39 -9.89 -29.64
CA ARG A 100 6.75 -10.02 -30.94
C ARG A 100 6.83 -11.48 -31.41
N ARG A 101 5.72 -12.08 -31.80
CA ARG A 101 5.72 -12.99 -32.95
C ARG A 101 5.02 -12.27 -34.10
N PRO A 102 5.67 -12.15 -35.28
CA PRO A 102 5.05 -11.58 -36.46
C PRO A 102 3.97 -12.51 -37.01
N SER A 103 3.05 -11.90 -37.75
CA SER A 103 1.94 -12.49 -38.48
C SER A 103 2.34 -13.69 -39.35
N ASP A 104 1.49 -14.71 -39.37
CA ASP A 104 1.19 -15.53 -40.56
C ASP A 104 -0.34 -15.53 -40.73
#